data_AF-A0A2T3NKZ1-F1
#
_entry.id   AF-A0A2T3NKZ1-F1
#
_cell.length_a   1.000
_cell.length_b   1.000
_cell.length_c   1.000
_cell.angle_alpha   90.00
_cell.angle_beta   90.00
_cell.angle_gamma   90.00
#
_symmetry.space_group_name_H-M   'P 1'
#
loop_
_entity.id
_entity.type
_entity.pdbx_description
1 polymer ?
#
loop_
_entity_poly.entity_id
_entity_poly.type
_entity_poly.pdbx_seq_one_letter_code
_entity_poly.pdbx_strand_id
1 'polypeptide(L)'
;MKKLSAVLAVALLAGCNSSSNSTDDKTMPPTTHLPEIEVPTKPQPQLPPSHLPDGDISPDRPMPDNWYQEVSERFGMTVAALHKACSFEGEHPQYEVITGCDWQNDTLTITYYAAKNTGDNDPGDSIMNFEHNFVWQLNDDNIAAGKVWPQANYLATGLEGKSLSVEYGEVAYSLGFCLDDTCKEEGYHSIKHPLAFTADNNHVISDGSPLDRGYYGFDIDAYRTVERLFFGVTFIDNDTGFVYSRPLLMDKAYPAIIYDVLAPAFGY
;
A
#
# COMPACT_ATOMS: atom_id res chain seq x y z
N MET A 1 -59.41 23.65 -28.43
CA MET A 1 -59.19 24.94 -29.11
C MET A 1 -58.31 25.82 -28.24
N LYS A 2 -57.27 26.37 -28.86
CA LYS A 2 -56.41 27.51 -28.50
C LYS A 2 -56.68 28.21 -27.15
N LYS A 3 -55.61 28.45 -26.39
CA LYS A 3 -55.07 29.81 -26.17
C LYS A 3 -53.65 29.76 -25.60
N LEU A 4 -52.69 30.15 -26.45
CA LEU A 4 -51.43 30.75 -26.04
C LEU A 4 -51.74 32.09 -25.35
N SER A 5 -50.98 32.41 -24.31
CA SER A 5 -50.50 33.77 -24.05
C SER A 5 -49.24 33.66 -23.19
N ALA A 6 -48.11 34.03 -23.79
CA ALA A 6 -46.86 34.31 -23.12
C ALA A 6 -46.73 35.83 -23.00
N VAL A 7 -46.44 36.35 -21.80
CA VAL A 7 -45.75 37.63 -21.52
C VAL A 7 -45.21 37.46 -20.08
N LEU A 8 -43.92 37.17 -19.91
CA LEU A 8 -42.76 38.08 -19.83
C LEU A 8 -42.40 38.37 -18.36
N ALA A 9 -41.11 38.18 -18.10
CA ALA A 9 -40.42 38.28 -16.83
C ALA A 9 -40.51 39.65 -16.16
N VAL A 10 -40.58 39.64 -14.83
CA VAL A 10 -39.94 40.65 -13.99
C VAL A 10 -39.21 39.91 -12.87
N ALA A 11 -37.90 40.11 -12.86
CA ALA A 11 -36.99 39.66 -11.81
C ALA A 11 -37.31 40.36 -10.49
N LEU A 12 -37.36 39.58 -9.41
CA LEU A 12 -37.09 40.06 -8.06
C LEU A 12 -35.94 39.22 -7.50
N LEU A 13 -34.73 39.65 -7.86
CA LEU A 13 -33.53 39.38 -7.08
C LEU A 13 -33.61 40.25 -5.83
N ALA A 14 -33.98 39.63 -4.71
CA ALA A 14 -33.65 40.10 -3.37
C ALA A 14 -33.27 38.87 -2.55
N GLY A 15 -31.99 38.79 -2.21
CA GLY A 15 -31.38 37.63 -1.59
C GLY A 15 -31.88 37.36 -0.17
N CYS A 16 -31.84 36.09 0.17
CA CYS A 16 -31.38 35.66 1.48
C CYS A 16 -30.24 34.67 1.22
N ASN A 17 -29.03 35.16 1.49
CA ASN A 17 -27.86 34.36 1.84
C ASN A 17 -28.27 33.31 2.86
N SER A 18 -28.03 32.05 2.53
CA SER A 18 -27.44 31.14 3.51
C SER A 18 -26.58 30.16 2.75
N SER A 19 -25.27 30.44 2.70
CA SER A 19 -24.28 29.45 2.36
C SER A 19 -24.26 28.43 3.50
N SER A 20 -25.09 27.39 3.40
CA SER A 20 -24.82 26.17 4.14
C SER A 20 -23.72 25.44 3.38
N ASN A 21 -22.48 25.83 3.67
CA ASN A 21 -21.34 24.93 3.51
C ASN A 21 -21.53 23.83 4.56
N SER A 22 -22.42 22.87 4.31
CA SER A 22 -22.48 21.66 5.09
C SER A 22 -21.37 20.74 4.57
N THR A 23 -20.15 21.04 4.97
CA THR A 23 -19.12 20.01 5.19
C THR A 23 -19.49 19.22 6.45
N ASP A 24 -20.73 18.73 6.50
CA ASP A 24 -21.19 17.83 7.55
C ASP A 24 -20.66 16.44 7.20
N ASP A 25 -19.65 16.06 7.95
CA ASP A 25 -19.42 14.70 8.42
C ASP A 25 -19.30 13.63 7.33
N LYS A 26 -18.21 13.71 6.56
CA LYS A 26 -17.44 12.50 6.30
C LYS A 26 -16.46 12.29 7.46
N THR A 27 -17.00 12.12 8.66
CA THR A 27 -16.25 11.61 9.79
C THR A 27 -15.69 10.26 9.35
N MET A 28 -14.38 10.07 9.48
CA MET A 28 -13.75 8.78 9.18
C MET A 28 -14.53 7.68 9.92
N PRO A 29 -14.95 6.59 9.25
CA PRO A 29 -15.65 5.51 9.91
C PRO A 29 -14.81 5.00 11.10
N PRO A 30 -15.45 4.59 12.21
CA PRO A 30 -14.73 4.18 13.40
C PRO A 30 -13.73 3.06 13.09
N THR A 31 -12.53 3.20 13.62
CA THR A 31 -11.30 2.48 13.31
C THR A 31 -11.22 1.09 13.94
N THR A 32 -12.36 0.39 14.07
CA THR A 32 -12.50 -0.82 14.90
C THR A 32 -11.70 -2.05 14.43
N HIS A 33 -10.97 -1.96 13.32
CA HIS A 33 -10.16 -3.06 12.76
C HIS A 33 -8.74 -2.64 12.35
N LEU A 34 -8.35 -1.38 12.54
CA LEU A 34 -7.04 -0.90 12.13
C LEU A 34 -6.04 -1.08 13.29
N PRO A 35 -4.80 -1.53 13.02
CA PRO A 35 -3.81 -1.78 14.06
C PRO A 35 -3.40 -0.50 14.80
N GLU A 36 -2.76 -0.67 15.96
CA GLU A 36 -2.17 0.44 16.71
C GLU A 36 -1.05 1.12 15.89
N ILE A 37 -0.80 2.39 16.20
CA ILE A 37 0.18 3.20 15.46
C ILE A 37 1.59 2.81 15.88
N GLU A 38 2.28 2.05 15.02
CA GLU A 38 3.66 1.60 15.21
C GLU A 38 4.57 2.08 14.09
N VAL A 39 5.78 2.54 14.42
CA VAL A 39 6.76 3.01 13.42
C VAL A 39 7.15 1.86 12.48
N PRO A 40 7.29 2.09 11.16
CA PRO A 40 7.76 1.07 10.23
C PRO A 40 9.09 0.47 10.70
N THR A 41 9.11 -0.84 10.90
CA THR A 41 10.33 -1.56 11.28
C THR A 41 10.97 -2.20 10.06
N LYS A 42 12.27 -1.94 9.86
CA LYS A 42 13.07 -2.58 8.81
C LYS A 42 13.15 -4.10 9.06
N PRO A 43 12.69 -4.93 8.11
CA PRO A 43 12.76 -6.38 8.27
C PRO A 43 14.18 -6.88 8.06
N GLN A 44 14.45 -8.10 8.55
CA GLN A 44 15.68 -8.82 8.23
C GLN A 44 15.44 -9.64 6.94
N PRO A 45 16.27 -9.47 5.89
CA PRO A 45 16.20 -10.32 4.71
C PRO A 45 16.37 -11.78 5.09
N GLN A 46 15.54 -12.65 4.49
CA GLN A 46 15.66 -14.08 4.74
C GLN A 46 16.86 -14.67 3.99
N LEU A 47 17.64 -15.50 4.69
CA LEU A 47 18.74 -16.23 4.08
C LEU A 47 18.20 -17.34 3.16
N PRO A 48 18.92 -17.70 2.09
CA PRO A 48 18.54 -18.82 1.23
C PRO A 48 18.37 -20.08 2.05
N PRO A 49 17.37 -20.92 1.75
CA PRO A 49 17.22 -22.22 2.37
C PRO A 49 18.44 -23.08 2.03
N SER A 50 19.46 -23.00 2.88
CA SER A 50 20.67 -23.80 2.79
C SER A 50 20.27 -25.27 2.90
N HIS A 51 20.62 -26.09 1.91
CA HIS A 51 20.72 -27.52 2.13
C HIS A 51 21.55 -27.72 3.41
N LEU A 52 20.97 -28.40 4.40
CA LEU A 52 21.58 -28.67 5.70
C LEU A 52 23.09 -28.92 5.57
N PRO A 53 23.98 -28.17 6.25
CA PRO A 53 25.33 -28.64 6.42
C PRO A 53 25.26 -29.87 7.32
N ASP A 54 25.66 -31.03 6.80
CA ASP A 54 25.92 -32.22 7.61
C ASP A 54 26.81 -31.82 8.81
N GLY A 55 26.23 -31.78 10.01
CA GLY A 55 26.99 -31.87 11.25
C GLY A 55 27.26 -30.60 12.07
N ASP A 56 26.52 -29.49 11.93
CA ASP A 56 26.59 -28.39 12.89
C ASP A 56 25.30 -28.30 13.73
N ILE A 57 25.41 -28.68 15.02
CA ILE A 57 24.31 -28.79 15.99
C ILE A 57 24.30 -27.58 16.94
N SER A 58 24.83 -26.44 16.52
CA SER A 58 24.87 -25.23 17.36
C SER A 58 23.46 -24.62 17.49
N PRO A 59 22.86 -24.56 18.71
CA PRO A 59 21.48 -24.15 18.91
C PRO A 59 21.19 -22.66 18.68
N ASP A 60 22.22 -21.83 18.47
CA ASP A 60 22.11 -20.37 18.40
C ASP A 60 22.19 -19.79 16.97
N ARG A 61 22.20 -20.63 15.92
CA ARG A 61 22.14 -20.15 14.53
C ARG A 61 20.70 -20.24 14.01
N PRO A 62 20.10 -19.15 13.49
CA PRO A 62 18.87 -19.23 12.70
C PRO A 62 19.17 -20.12 11.49
N MET A 63 18.64 -21.34 11.47
CA MET A 63 18.56 -22.11 10.24
C MET A 63 17.48 -21.46 9.37
N PRO A 64 17.59 -21.47 8.03
CA PRO A 64 16.42 -21.31 7.19
C PRO A 64 15.48 -22.48 7.51
N ASP A 65 14.55 -22.21 8.43
CA ASP A 65 13.76 -23.18 9.16
C ASP A 65 12.75 -23.88 8.24
N ASN A 66 12.37 -25.11 8.59
CA ASN A 66 11.40 -25.99 7.88
C ASN A 66 10.07 -25.31 7.46
N TRP A 67 9.78 -24.10 7.92
CA TRP A 67 8.57 -23.36 7.61
C TRP A 67 8.44 -22.99 6.13
N TYR A 68 9.53 -22.82 5.36
CA TYR A 68 9.41 -22.55 3.92
C TYR A 68 8.65 -23.66 3.18
N GLN A 69 8.96 -24.91 3.53
CA GLN A 69 8.29 -26.07 2.97
C GLN A 69 6.85 -26.16 3.47
N GLU A 70 6.62 -25.90 4.76
CA GLU A 70 5.29 -25.89 5.37
C GLU A 70 4.37 -24.84 4.71
N VAL A 71 4.84 -23.61 4.55
CA VAL A 71 4.13 -22.49 3.89
C VAL A 71 3.89 -22.80 2.42
N SER A 72 4.89 -23.35 1.74
CA SER A 72 4.78 -23.79 0.34
C SER A 72 3.68 -24.85 0.17
N GLU A 73 3.65 -25.87 1.02
CA GLU A 73 2.63 -26.92 1.00
C GLU A 73 1.24 -26.40 1.36
N ARG A 74 1.16 -25.48 2.33
CA ARG A 74 -0.10 -24.92 2.81
C ARG A 74 -0.78 -24.03 1.76
N PHE A 75 -0.02 -23.12 1.16
CA PHE A 75 -0.57 -22.08 0.29
C PHE A 75 -0.27 -22.31 -1.20
N GLY A 76 0.38 -23.42 -1.56
CA GLY A 76 0.58 -23.82 -2.97
C GLY A 76 1.64 -23.05 -3.75
N MET A 77 2.30 -22.06 -3.15
CA MET A 77 3.46 -21.36 -3.73
C MET A 77 4.69 -22.26 -3.74
N THR A 78 5.68 -21.96 -4.59
CA THR A 78 6.96 -22.67 -4.54
C THR A 78 7.90 -22.09 -3.49
N VAL A 79 8.75 -22.92 -2.88
CA VAL A 79 9.83 -22.45 -1.98
C VAL A 79 10.72 -21.39 -2.64
N ALA A 80 10.98 -21.52 -3.95
CA ALA A 80 11.78 -20.56 -4.71
C ALA A 80 11.08 -19.20 -4.85
N ALA A 81 9.79 -19.18 -5.16
CA ALA A 81 8.99 -17.95 -5.23
C ALA A 81 8.92 -17.25 -3.87
N LEU A 82 8.63 -18.02 -2.82
CA LEU A 82 8.60 -17.52 -1.45
C LEU A 82 9.95 -16.92 -1.06
N HIS A 83 11.05 -17.63 -1.28
CA HIS A 83 12.38 -17.13 -0.94
C HIS A 83 12.71 -15.84 -1.68
N LYS A 84 12.43 -15.79 -2.98
CA LYS A 84 12.61 -14.60 -3.80
C LYS A 84 11.81 -13.40 -3.27
N ALA A 85 10.59 -13.61 -2.78
CA ALA A 85 9.78 -12.55 -2.18
C ALA A 85 10.28 -12.09 -0.81
N CYS A 86 10.92 -12.99 -0.04
CA CYS A 86 11.44 -12.75 1.31
C CYS A 86 12.88 -12.22 1.36
N SER A 87 13.59 -12.24 0.23
CA SER A 87 15.00 -11.84 0.13
C SER A 87 15.24 -10.85 -1.01
N PHE A 88 14.18 -10.23 -1.54
CA PHE A 88 14.29 -9.19 -2.55
C PHE A 88 14.94 -7.95 -1.94
N GLU A 89 15.95 -7.45 -2.63
CA GLU A 89 16.56 -6.16 -2.42
C GLU A 89 16.44 -5.38 -3.74
N GLY A 90 15.88 -4.18 -3.68
CA GLY A 90 15.72 -3.33 -4.85
C GLY A 90 16.98 -2.52 -5.13
N GLU A 91 17.26 -2.26 -6.40
CA GLU A 91 18.39 -1.44 -6.82
C GLU A 91 17.89 -0.04 -7.17
N HIS A 92 17.95 0.90 -6.22
CA HIS A 92 17.64 2.30 -6.50
C HIS A 92 18.66 3.26 -5.87
N PRO A 93 19.11 4.30 -6.59
CA PRO A 93 20.12 5.24 -6.07
C PRO A 93 19.63 6.07 -4.88
N GLN A 94 18.32 6.35 -4.80
CA GLN A 94 17.76 7.29 -3.83
C GLN A 94 17.02 6.63 -2.66
N TYR A 95 16.66 5.35 -2.74
CA TYR A 95 15.94 4.67 -1.68
C TYR A 95 16.40 3.23 -1.56
N GLU A 96 16.46 2.74 -0.33
CA GLU A 96 16.74 1.35 0.01
C GLU A 96 15.43 0.59 0.01
N VAL A 97 15.40 -0.57 -0.64
CA VAL A 97 14.29 -1.51 -0.61
C VAL A 97 14.80 -2.82 -0.08
N ILE A 98 14.17 -3.32 0.98
CA ILE A 98 14.48 -4.61 1.58
C ILE A 98 13.17 -5.32 1.90
N THR A 99 13.16 -6.62 1.69
CA THR A 99 12.04 -7.47 2.07
C THR A 99 12.44 -8.46 3.15
N GLY A 100 11.45 -8.98 3.86
CA GLY A 100 11.64 -10.07 4.80
C GLY A 100 10.32 -10.76 5.09
N CYS A 101 10.40 -11.99 5.60
CA CYS A 101 9.22 -12.77 5.94
C CYS A 101 9.30 -13.32 7.36
N ASP A 102 8.14 -13.60 7.93
CA ASP A 102 7.98 -14.28 9.21
C ASP A 102 6.83 -15.28 9.12
N TRP A 103 6.95 -16.42 9.80
CA TRP A 103 5.92 -17.46 9.86
C TRP A 103 5.59 -17.78 11.31
N GLN A 104 4.42 -17.35 11.76
CA GLN A 104 3.97 -17.58 13.12
C GLN A 104 2.46 -17.78 13.15
N ASN A 105 1.99 -18.72 13.99
CA ASN A 105 0.57 -18.99 14.22
C ASN A 105 -0.24 -19.14 12.92
N ASP A 106 0.25 -19.98 12.01
CA ASP A 106 -0.38 -20.21 10.69
C ASP A 106 -0.53 -18.96 9.81
N THR A 107 0.23 -17.90 10.09
CA THR A 107 0.23 -16.66 9.32
C THR A 107 1.61 -16.37 8.74
N LEU A 108 1.68 -16.25 7.42
CA LEU A 108 2.87 -15.78 6.72
C LEU A 108 2.78 -14.28 6.59
N THR A 109 3.75 -13.58 7.17
CA THR A 109 3.88 -12.14 7.05
C THR A 109 5.02 -11.83 6.10
N ILE A 110 4.74 -11.15 4.99
CA ILE A 110 5.74 -10.68 4.02
C ILE A 110 5.78 -9.17 4.12
N THR A 111 6.94 -8.62 4.46
CA THR A 111 7.15 -7.18 4.62
C THR A 111 8.04 -6.68 3.49
N TYR A 112 7.54 -5.72 2.72
CA TYR A 112 8.33 -4.87 1.83
C TYR A 112 8.59 -3.54 2.53
N TYR A 113 9.84 -3.30 2.86
CA TYR A 113 10.30 -2.05 3.46
C TYR A 113 10.96 -1.18 2.41
N ALA A 114 10.58 0.10 2.39
CA ALA A 114 11.24 1.11 1.59
C ALA A 114 11.54 2.33 2.45
N ALA A 115 12.79 2.79 2.41
CA ALA A 115 13.19 4.03 3.05
C ALA A 115 14.11 4.83 2.14
N LYS A 116 14.03 6.16 2.20
CA LYS A 116 14.97 6.99 1.45
C LYS A 116 16.38 6.82 1.99
N ASN A 117 17.35 6.68 1.08
CA ASN A 117 18.74 6.55 1.45
C ASN A 117 19.28 7.92 1.87
N THR A 118 19.75 8.06 3.11
CA THR A 118 20.20 9.33 3.70
C THR A 118 21.58 9.79 3.20
N GLY A 119 22.12 9.15 2.15
CA GLY A 119 23.48 9.36 1.64
C GLY A 119 23.66 10.59 0.75
N ASP A 120 22.59 11.13 0.17
CA ASP A 120 22.68 12.34 -0.65
C ASP A 120 22.53 13.59 0.22
N ASN A 121 23.64 14.32 0.38
CA ASN A 121 23.67 15.71 0.80
C ASN A 121 23.08 16.62 -0.30
N ASP A 122 21.90 16.29 -0.85
CA ASP A 122 21.15 17.21 -1.70
C ASP A 122 20.24 18.07 -0.81
N PRO A 123 20.62 19.33 -0.50
CA PRO A 123 19.81 20.24 0.29
C PRO A 123 18.53 20.70 -0.43
N GLY A 124 18.26 20.21 -1.66
CA GLY A 124 17.14 20.63 -2.49
C GLY A 124 15.75 20.09 -2.10
N ASP A 125 15.63 19.04 -1.28
CA ASP A 125 14.32 18.50 -0.88
C ASP A 125 14.38 17.80 0.50
N SER A 126 14.69 18.58 1.55
CA SER A 126 14.69 18.16 2.96
C SER A 126 13.29 17.80 3.51
N ILE A 127 12.24 17.88 2.68
CA ILE A 127 10.85 17.55 3.00
C ILE A 127 10.46 16.11 2.61
N MET A 128 11.43 15.32 2.12
CA MET A 128 11.20 14.05 1.45
C MET A 128 11.99 12.91 2.10
N ASN A 129 11.98 12.74 3.42
CA ASN A 129 12.42 11.48 3.99
C ASN A 129 11.17 10.62 4.26
N PHE A 130 11.33 9.31 4.16
CA PHE A 130 10.22 8.41 4.46
C PHE A 130 10.73 7.06 4.93
N GLU A 131 9.85 6.37 5.64
CA GLU A 131 9.92 4.94 5.91
C GLU A 131 8.55 4.33 5.64
N HIS A 132 8.51 3.23 4.89
CA HIS A 132 7.28 2.51 4.56
C HIS A 132 7.47 1.02 4.85
N ASN A 133 6.41 0.41 5.36
CA ASN A 133 6.18 -1.02 5.30
C ASN A 133 4.90 -1.29 4.51
N PHE A 134 5.02 -2.13 3.49
CA PHE A 134 3.89 -2.80 2.85
C PHE A 134 3.89 -4.25 3.29
N VAL A 135 2.82 -4.67 3.95
CA VAL A 135 2.76 -5.98 4.61
C VAL A 135 1.64 -6.81 4.02
N TRP A 136 1.99 -7.98 3.48
CA TRP A 136 1.02 -9.02 3.14
C TRP A 136 0.96 -10.02 4.28
N GLN A 137 -0.25 -10.35 4.74
CA GLN A 137 -0.49 -11.38 5.75
C GLN A 137 -1.34 -12.48 5.13
N LEU A 138 -0.74 -13.65 4.89
CA LEU A 138 -1.43 -14.82 4.36
C LEU A 138 -1.81 -15.77 5.48
N ASN A 139 -3.11 -15.93 5.67
CA ASN A 139 -3.77 -16.91 6.52
C ASN A 139 -5.19 -17.14 5.98
N ASP A 140 -5.87 -18.16 6.50
CA ASP A 140 -7.18 -18.58 6.00
C ASP A 140 -8.22 -17.45 6.05
N ASP A 141 -8.21 -16.63 7.11
CA ASP A 141 -9.15 -15.52 7.29
C ASP A 141 -8.95 -14.41 6.26
N ASN A 142 -7.69 -13.99 6.04
CA ASN A 142 -7.36 -12.95 5.06
C ASN A 142 -7.58 -13.43 3.62
N ILE A 143 -7.31 -14.71 3.34
CA ILE A 143 -7.59 -15.33 2.04
C ILE A 143 -9.10 -15.36 1.79
N ALA A 144 -9.89 -15.83 2.75
CA ALA A 144 -11.35 -15.87 2.65
C ALA A 144 -11.97 -14.47 2.52
N ALA A 145 -11.35 -13.46 3.13
CA ALA A 145 -11.76 -12.06 3.01
C ALA A 145 -11.26 -11.36 1.73
N GLY A 146 -10.44 -12.01 0.91
CA GLY A 146 -9.89 -11.43 -0.32
C GLY A 146 -8.91 -10.28 -0.07
N LYS A 147 -8.19 -10.27 1.06
CA LYS A 147 -7.21 -9.23 1.40
C LYS A 147 -5.90 -9.40 0.63
N VAL A 148 -5.96 -9.15 -0.69
CA VAL A 148 -4.81 -9.28 -1.60
C VAL A 148 -3.90 -8.03 -1.59
N TRP A 149 -4.47 -6.86 -1.33
CA TRP A 149 -3.69 -5.63 -1.17
C TRP A 149 -2.86 -5.67 0.12
N PRO A 150 -1.61 -5.16 0.10
CA PRO A 150 -0.82 -5.05 1.31
C PRO A 150 -1.45 -4.05 2.29
N GLN A 151 -1.21 -4.29 3.56
CA GLN A 151 -1.34 -3.29 4.61
C GLN A 151 -0.27 -2.22 4.39
N ALA A 152 -0.59 -0.96 4.71
CA ALA A 152 0.35 0.14 4.64
C ALA A 152 0.68 0.63 6.05
N ASN A 153 1.96 0.79 6.34
CA ASN A 153 2.44 1.52 7.50
C ASN A 153 3.48 2.53 7.01
N TYR A 154 3.13 3.80 7.03
CA TYR A 154 3.89 4.87 6.41
C TYR A 154 4.20 5.99 7.39
N LEU A 155 5.48 6.36 7.46
CA LEU A 155 5.97 7.50 8.21
C LEU A 155 6.64 8.51 7.27
N ALA A 156 6.08 9.71 7.18
CA ALA A 156 6.71 10.85 6.49
C ALA A 156 7.78 11.47 7.40
N THR A 157 9.02 11.00 7.26
CA THR A 157 10.15 11.56 8.00
C THR A 157 10.56 12.92 7.40
N GLY A 158 10.99 13.86 8.23
CA GLY A 158 11.19 15.27 7.84
C GLY A 158 9.93 16.16 7.93
N LEU A 159 8.76 15.58 8.27
CA LEU A 159 7.56 16.34 8.63
C LEU A 159 7.26 16.29 10.13
N GLU A 160 8.22 15.88 10.96
CA GLU A 160 8.04 15.79 12.41
C GLU A 160 7.75 17.16 13.05
N GLY A 161 6.87 17.17 14.04
CA GLY A 161 6.49 18.39 14.77
C GLY A 161 5.55 19.34 14.03
N LYS A 162 5.13 18.99 12.81
CA LYS A 162 4.06 19.69 12.09
C LYS A 162 2.69 19.18 12.54
N SER A 163 1.70 20.07 12.60
CA SER A 163 0.30 19.71 12.73
C SER A 163 -0.24 19.33 11.36
N LEU A 164 -0.40 18.03 11.10
CA LEU A 164 -0.79 17.51 9.80
C LEU A 164 -2.16 16.83 9.86
N SER A 165 -2.88 16.89 8.74
CA SER A 165 -4.08 16.09 8.50
C SER A 165 -4.00 15.40 7.14
N VAL A 166 -4.75 14.32 6.99
CA VAL A 166 -4.91 13.57 5.74
C VAL A 166 -6.40 13.48 5.45
N GLU A 167 -6.83 13.94 4.29
CA GLU A 167 -8.25 13.95 3.93
C GLU A 167 -8.77 12.57 3.50
N TYR A 168 -10.09 12.37 3.62
CA TYR A 168 -10.77 11.15 3.21
C TYR A 168 -10.56 10.86 1.72
N GLY A 169 -9.96 9.71 1.38
CA GLY A 169 -9.71 9.29 0.00
C GLY A 169 -8.34 9.70 -0.56
N GLU A 170 -7.52 10.38 0.23
CA GLU A 170 -6.15 10.81 -0.15
C GLU A 170 -5.07 9.76 0.15
N VAL A 171 -5.47 8.57 0.62
CA VAL A 171 -4.59 7.40 0.80
C VAL A 171 -5.03 6.32 -0.17
N ALA A 172 -4.15 5.90 -1.08
CA ALA A 172 -4.50 4.92 -2.11
C ALA A 172 -3.30 4.16 -2.67
N TYR A 173 -3.55 2.91 -3.08
CA TYR A 173 -2.71 2.26 -4.09
C TYR A 173 -3.16 2.64 -5.49
N SER A 174 -2.22 2.80 -6.41
CA SER A 174 -2.50 2.98 -7.83
C SER A 174 -1.61 2.05 -8.64
N LEU A 175 -2.22 1.10 -9.32
CA LEU A 175 -1.57 0.13 -10.18
C LEU A 175 -1.79 0.51 -11.64
N GLY A 176 -0.72 0.56 -12.42
CA GLY A 176 -0.77 0.63 -13.87
C GLY A 176 -0.17 -0.64 -14.47
N PHE A 177 -0.91 -1.31 -15.35
CA PHE A 177 -0.57 -2.64 -15.87
C PHE A 177 -1.14 -2.84 -17.29
N CYS A 178 -0.81 -3.96 -17.91
CA CYS A 178 -1.27 -4.30 -19.26
C CYS A 178 -1.84 -5.72 -19.27
N LEU A 179 -2.91 -5.98 -20.03
CA LEU A 179 -3.54 -7.31 -20.03
C LEU A 179 -2.68 -8.37 -20.75
N ASP A 180 -1.85 -7.94 -21.69
CA ASP A 180 -0.87 -8.78 -22.37
C ASP A 180 0.54 -8.45 -21.85
N ASP A 181 1.49 -9.39 -21.99
CA ASP A 181 2.91 -9.21 -21.62
C ASP A 181 3.62 -8.07 -22.41
N THR A 182 2.91 -7.38 -23.30
CA THR A 182 3.38 -6.19 -24.01
C THR A 182 2.53 -4.96 -23.68
N CYS A 183 3.14 -4.00 -22.99
CA CYS A 183 2.54 -2.69 -22.79
C CYS A 183 2.63 -1.82 -24.04
N LYS A 184 1.57 -1.84 -24.84
CA LYS A 184 1.29 -0.83 -25.86
C LYS A 184 0.30 0.18 -25.28
N GLU A 185 0.41 1.46 -25.65
CA GLU A 185 -0.41 2.54 -25.09
C GLU A 185 -1.93 2.26 -25.14
N GLU A 186 -2.40 1.55 -26.17
CA GLU A 186 -3.82 1.19 -26.35
C GLU A 186 -4.32 0.09 -25.39
N GLY A 187 -3.43 -0.61 -24.69
CA GLY A 187 -3.73 -1.71 -23.76
C GLY A 187 -3.30 -1.42 -22.31
N TYR A 188 -3.06 -0.15 -21.96
CA TYR A 188 -2.71 0.24 -20.60
C TYR A 188 -3.95 0.38 -19.73
N HIS A 189 -3.98 -0.36 -18.63
CA HIS A 189 -5.04 -0.34 -17.62
C HIS A 189 -4.51 0.26 -16.33
N SER A 190 -5.44 0.83 -15.55
CA SER A 190 -5.10 1.29 -14.22
C SER A 190 -6.19 0.94 -13.21
N ILE A 191 -5.76 0.56 -12.01
CA ILE A 191 -6.61 0.35 -10.85
C ILE A 191 -6.19 1.37 -9.80
N LYS A 192 -7.13 2.18 -9.31
CA LYS A 192 -6.95 2.98 -8.11
C LYS A 192 -7.73 2.33 -6.98
N HIS A 193 -7.07 2.06 -5.87
CA HIS A 193 -7.62 1.44 -4.68
C HIS A 193 -7.49 2.42 -3.50
N PRO A 194 -8.50 3.27 -3.27
CA PRO A 194 -8.55 4.12 -2.09
C PRO A 194 -8.66 3.28 -0.83
N LEU A 195 -7.86 3.60 0.18
CA LEU A 195 -7.70 2.80 1.38
C LEU A 195 -8.50 3.38 2.55
N ALA A 196 -9.07 2.50 3.36
CA ALA A 196 -9.43 2.84 4.74
C ALA A 196 -8.13 3.02 5.54
N PHE A 197 -8.02 4.08 6.33
CA PHE A 197 -6.79 4.40 7.04
C PHE A 197 -7.05 5.07 8.39
N THR A 198 -6.04 5.03 9.25
CA THR A 198 -5.86 5.94 10.39
C THR A 198 -4.65 6.81 10.13
N ALA A 199 -4.71 8.07 10.56
CA ALA A 199 -3.58 8.97 10.50
C ALA A 199 -3.37 9.64 11.86
N ASP A 200 -2.11 9.73 12.29
CA ASP A 200 -1.67 10.58 13.39
C ASP A 200 -0.50 11.44 12.88
N ASN A 201 -0.78 12.72 12.67
CA ASN A 201 0.16 13.68 12.11
C ASN A 201 0.84 13.15 10.82
N ASN A 202 2.13 12.82 10.88
CA ASN A 202 2.95 12.39 9.76
C ASN A 202 2.94 10.86 9.53
N HIS A 203 2.10 10.13 10.27
CA HIS A 203 2.02 8.67 10.23
C HIS A 203 0.65 8.23 9.72
N VAL A 204 0.65 7.37 8.70
CA VAL A 204 -0.57 6.77 8.13
C VAL A 204 -0.48 5.25 8.17
N ILE A 205 -1.56 4.61 8.61
CA ILE A 205 -1.70 3.16 8.65
C ILE A 205 -3.00 2.73 7.97
N SER A 206 -2.94 1.64 7.21
CA SER A 206 -4.08 1.00 6.56
C SER A 206 -3.91 -0.52 6.64
N ASP A 207 -5.00 -1.25 6.84
CA ASP A 207 -5.00 -2.72 6.76
C ASP A 207 -5.16 -3.23 5.30
N GLY A 208 -5.03 -2.34 4.30
CA GLY A 208 -5.20 -2.68 2.88
C GLY A 208 -6.65 -2.71 2.43
N SER A 209 -7.62 -2.61 3.35
CA SER A 209 -9.04 -2.63 3.01
C SER A 209 -9.44 -1.38 2.21
N PRO A 210 -10.35 -1.52 1.24
CA PRO A 210 -10.86 -0.37 0.51
C PRO A 210 -11.60 0.57 1.45
N LEU A 211 -11.49 1.86 1.17
CA LEU A 211 -12.34 2.89 1.76
C LEU A 211 -13.82 2.56 1.50
N ASP A 212 -14.74 2.92 2.40
CA ASP A 212 -16.17 2.60 2.27
C ASP A 212 -16.72 2.92 0.87
N ARG A 213 -17.36 1.91 0.23
CA ARG A 213 -17.86 1.93 -1.16
C ARG A 213 -16.76 1.98 -2.25
N GLY A 214 -15.51 1.76 -1.87
CA GLY A 214 -14.38 1.56 -2.76
C GLY A 214 -14.51 0.27 -3.57
N TYR A 215 -13.77 0.20 -4.67
CA TYR A 215 -13.82 -0.92 -5.59
C TYR A 215 -13.07 -2.14 -5.00
N TYR A 216 -13.76 -3.28 -4.92
CA TYR A 216 -13.21 -4.53 -4.38
C TYR A 216 -12.58 -5.44 -5.45
N GLY A 217 -12.70 -5.09 -6.74
CA GLY A 217 -12.27 -5.94 -7.84
C GLY A 217 -10.77 -5.83 -8.11
N PHE A 218 -9.94 -6.34 -7.21
CA PHE A 218 -8.54 -6.53 -7.55
C PHE A 218 -8.40 -7.72 -8.51
N ASP A 219 -7.76 -7.48 -9.65
CA ASP A 219 -7.34 -8.56 -10.55
C ASP A 219 -5.90 -8.92 -10.20
N ILE A 220 -5.69 -10.12 -9.64
CA ILE A 220 -4.36 -10.54 -9.19
C ILE A 220 -3.38 -10.67 -10.35
N ASP A 221 -3.87 -10.99 -11.55
CA ASP A 221 -3.05 -11.08 -12.77
C ASP A 221 -2.46 -9.71 -13.13
N ALA A 222 -3.06 -8.62 -12.65
CA ALA A 222 -2.51 -7.29 -12.82
C ALA A 222 -1.13 -7.14 -12.16
N TYR A 223 -0.81 -7.92 -11.10
CA TYR A 223 0.53 -7.91 -10.49
C TYR A 223 1.63 -8.45 -11.41
N ARG A 224 1.29 -9.37 -12.32
CA ARG A 224 2.25 -9.99 -13.24
C ARG A 224 2.82 -8.99 -14.25
N THR A 225 1.99 -8.04 -14.68
CA THR A 225 2.30 -7.12 -15.79
C THR A 225 2.39 -5.66 -15.35
N VAL A 226 2.68 -5.42 -14.07
CA VAL A 226 2.77 -4.08 -13.51
C VAL A 226 3.88 -3.29 -14.18
N GLU A 227 3.49 -2.14 -14.72
CA GLU A 227 4.41 -1.10 -15.14
C GLU A 227 4.78 -0.19 -13.97
N ARG A 228 3.77 0.13 -13.14
CA ARG A 228 3.89 1.09 -12.03
C ARG A 228 2.95 0.70 -10.90
N LEU A 229 3.47 0.58 -9.68
CA LEU A 229 2.66 0.50 -8.46
C LEU A 229 3.03 1.66 -7.56
N PHE A 230 2.06 2.54 -7.33
CA PHE A 230 2.22 3.67 -6.45
C PHE A 230 1.45 3.47 -5.15
N PHE A 231 2.04 3.90 -4.04
CA PHE A 231 1.33 4.23 -2.82
C PHE A 231 1.32 5.75 -2.67
N GLY A 232 0.13 6.35 -2.65
CA GLY A 232 -0.05 7.79 -2.51
C GLY A 232 -0.62 8.14 -1.14
N VAL A 233 -0.03 9.18 -0.53
CA VAL A 233 -0.58 9.88 0.64
C VAL A 233 -0.42 11.37 0.41
N THR A 234 -1.47 12.14 0.74
CA THR A 234 -1.43 13.60 0.75
C THR A 234 -1.62 14.13 2.17
N PHE A 235 -0.63 14.85 2.70
CA PHE A 235 -0.74 15.58 3.97
C PHE A 235 -1.05 17.05 3.73
N ILE A 236 -1.83 17.63 4.63
CA ILE A 236 -2.12 19.06 4.68
C ILE A 236 -1.59 19.58 6.01
N ASP A 237 -0.71 20.57 5.95
CA ASP A 237 -0.24 21.31 7.12
C ASP A 237 -1.38 22.21 7.62
N ASN A 238 -1.90 21.92 8.81
CA ASN A 238 -3.07 22.61 9.36
C ASN A 238 -2.78 24.09 9.67
N ASP A 239 -1.51 24.45 9.94
CA ASP A 239 -1.13 25.80 10.32
C ASP A 239 -0.92 26.71 9.09
N THR A 240 -0.47 26.14 7.99
CA THR A 240 -0.10 26.89 6.76
C THR A 240 -1.01 26.61 5.57
N GLY A 241 -1.77 25.52 5.58
CA GLY A 241 -2.53 25.00 4.44
C GLY A 241 -1.64 24.40 3.34
N PHE A 242 -0.33 24.22 3.58
CA PHE A 242 0.57 23.66 2.58
C PHE A 242 0.28 22.17 2.37
N VAL A 243 0.24 21.74 1.11
CA VAL A 243 -0.06 20.36 0.73
C VAL A 243 1.22 19.62 0.37
N TYR A 244 1.51 18.54 1.10
CA TYR A 244 2.57 17.58 0.80
C TYR A 244 1.95 16.36 0.12
N SER A 245 2.12 16.23 -1.19
CA SER A 245 1.66 15.04 -1.95
C SER A 245 2.81 14.46 -2.76
N ARG A 246 3.18 13.22 -2.48
CA ARG A 246 4.18 12.47 -3.25
C ARG A 246 3.81 10.99 -3.25
N PRO A 247 3.57 10.38 -4.42
CA PRO A 247 3.41 8.94 -4.51
C PRO A 247 4.77 8.25 -4.39
N LEU A 248 4.88 7.23 -3.54
CA LEU A 248 5.99 6.29 -3.58
C LEU A 248 5.77 5.33 -4.74
N LEU A 249 6.74 5.23 -5.64
CA LEU A 249 6.79 4.16 -6.64
C LEU A 249 7.48 2.94 -6.01
N MET A 250 6.76 1.82 -5.89
CA MET A 250 7.36 0.53 -5.56
C MET A 250 8.29 0.09 -6.70
N ASP A 251 9.37 -0.62 -6.35
CA ASP A 251 10.28 -1.22 -7.33
C ASP A 251 9.49 -2.05 -8.35
N LYS A 252 9.70 -1.78 -9.64
CA LYS A 252 8.93 -2.39 -10.75
C LYS A 252 9.04 -3.92 -10.76
N ALA A 253 10.15 -4.49 -10.27
CA ALA A 253 10.33 -5.94 -10.28
C ALA A 253 9.47 -6.64 -9.21
N TYR A 254 9.19 -5.97 -8.08
CA TYR A 254 8.61 -6.64 -6.92
C TYR A 254 7.16 -7.11 -7.11
N PRO A 255 6.24 -6.37 -7.78
CA PRO A 255 4.88 -6.85 -8.03
C PRO A 255 4.82 -8.23 -8.71
N ALA A 256 5.67 -8.49 -9.70
CA ALA A 256 5.73 -9.80 -10.35
C ALA A 256 6.32 -10.89 -9.43
N ILE A 257 7.21 -10.53 -8.49
CA ILE A 257 7.76 -11.46 -7.50
C ILE A 257 6.68 -11.87 -6.49
N ILE A 258 5.94 -10.90 -5.95
CA ILE A 258 4.90 -11.18 -4.96
C ILE A 258 3.69 -11.87 -5.60
N TYR A 259 3.43 -11.65 -6.90
CA TYR A 259 2.43 -12.40 -7.66
C TYR A 259 2.64 -13.93 -7.57
N ASP A 260 3.88 -14.41 -7.74
CA ASP A 260 4.20 -15.85 -7.69
C ASP A 260 3.96 -16.49 -6.30
N VAL A 261 3.72 -15.66 -5.29
CA VAL A 261 3.37 -16.06 -3.92
C VAL A 261 1.87 -15.91 -3.68
N LEU A 262 1.28 -14.77 -4.05
CA LEU A 262 -0.13 -14.47 -3.79
C LEU A 262 -1.07 -15.27 -4.69
N ALA A 263 -0.79 -15.38 -5.99
CA ALA A 263 -1.67 -16.07 -6.95
C ALA A 263 -2.07 -17.49 -6.48
N PRO A 264 -1.11 -18.39 -6.17
CA PRO A 264 -1.46 -19.73 -5.69
C PRO A 264 -2.18 -19.71 -4.33
N ALA A 265 -1.80 -18.80 -3.41
CA ALA A 265 -2.43 -18.70 -2.09
C ALA A 265 -3.92 -18.32 -2.16
N PHE A 266 -4.30 -17.53 -3.16
CA PHE A 266 -5.69 -17.13 -3.43
C PHE A 266 -6.39 -18.04 -4.47
N GLY A 267 -5.72 -19.09 -4.97
CA GLY A 267 -6.30 -20.10 -5.85
C GLY A 267 -6.31 -19.75 -7.36
N TYR A 268 -5.38 -18.92 -7.80
CA TYR A 268 -5.17 -18.54 -9.21
C TYR A 268 -4.06 -19.36 -9.88
#